data_AF-A0A3D2PBL1-F1
#
_entry.id   AF-A0A3D2PBL1-F1
#
_cell.length_a   1.000
_cell.length_b   1.000
_cell.length_c   1.000
_cell.angle_alpha   90.00
_cell.angle_beta   90.00
_cell.angle_gamma   90.00
#
_symmetry.space_group_name_H-M   'P 1'
#
loop_
_entity.id
_entity.type
_entity.pdbx_description
1 polymer ?
#
loop_
_entity_poly.entity_id
_entity_poly.type
_entity_poly.pdbx_seq_one_letter_code
_entity_poly.pdbx_strand_id
1 'polypeptide(L)'
;IKVRNELIAQIKESFYHLLLAEQMISISQEAVEVTEEHLKVTEALYQEGKVSQYDVSRVKVQLANAKTSLIKAKNGLKLAKESLFFLLNKEIPDAVDIQGKLEYLPAEIDLNAVLKEASANRPEIKQMALQKEIGSSLIKLTKAGNKPNIALTGNYDWQNDQLSTKDWYDTWQALLVLNVPLFDGFSTKAKVKQSEFNLKQIQLTEDLITESIKLEVKQAFLNFQQAKESIEAQKENVETAKENLRIAQERYKLGLMSNVEVRDAELTLTQAETNYYQVLADYLIVLVKLEKATGITNIHE
;
A
#
# COMPACT_ATOMS: atom_id res chain seq x y z
N ILE A 1 4.50 6.22 14.58
CA ILE A 1 3.46 5.15 14.45
C ILE A 1 2.88 5.13 13.04
N LYS A 2 2.25 6.21 12.54
CA LYS A 2 1.72 6.29 11.16
C LYS A 2 2.72 5.84 10.07
N VAL A 3 3.92 6.44 10.03
CA VAL A 3 4.96 6.08 9.05
C VAL A 3 5.38 4.62 9.14
N ARG A 4 5.43 4.05 10.36
CA ARG A 4 5.76 2.64 10.57
C ARG A 4 4.65 1.74 10.01
N ASN A 5 3.38 2.05 10.27
CA ASN A 5 2.25 1.26 9.76
C ASN A 5 2.16 1.36 8.23
N GLU A 6 2.45 2.53 7.66
CA GLU A 6 2.55 2.73 6.21
C GLU A 6 3.62 1.83 5.60
N LEU A 7 4.82 1.83 6.18
CA LEU A 7 5.93 1.01 5.70
C LEU A 7 5.63 -0.49 5.82
N ILE A 8 5.05 -0.94 6.93
CA ILE A 8 4.65 -2.34 7.12
C ILE A 8 3.64 -2.76 6.04
N ALA A 9 2.61 -1.94 5.80
CA ALA A 9 1.63 -2.22 4.75
C ALA A 9 2.29 -2.29 3.37
N GLN A 10 3.14 -1.32 3.02
CA GLN A 10 3.87 -1.31 1.75
C GLN A 10 4.75 -2.55 1.56
N ILE A 11 5.43 -3.01 2.62
CA ILE A 11 6.23 -4.24 2.58
C ILE A 11 5.33 -5.46 2.35
N LYS A 12 4.21 -5.59 3.09
CA LYS A 12 3.26 -6.71 2.90
C LYS A 12 2.66 -6.71 1.49
N GLU A 13 2.25 -5.54 0.98
CA GLU A 13 1.73 -5.38 -0.39
C GLU A 13 2.78 -5.77 -1.44
N SER A 14 4.02 -5.30 -1.29
CA SER A 14 5.13 -5.64 -2.18
C SER A 14 5.45 -7.14 -2.17
N PHE A 15 5.34 -7.79 -1.01
CA PHE A 15 5.49 -9.23 -0.89
C PHE A 15 4.39 -10.01 -1.62
N TYR A 16 3.13 -9.60 -1.53
CA TYR A 16 2.06 -10.27 -2.30
C TYR A 16 2.17 -10.02 -3.81
N HIS A 17 2.63 -8.85 -4.23
CA HIS A 17 2.96 -8.61 -5.64
C HIS A 17 4.12 -9.48 -6.13
N LEU A 18 5.10 -9.77 -5.26
CA LEU A 18 6.20 -10.68 -5.57
C LEU A 18 5.69 -12.11 -5.79
N LEU A 19 4.85 -12.63 -4.89
CA LEU A 19 4.23 -13.95 -5.05
C LEU A 19 3.37 -14.03 -6.32
N LEU A 20 2.64 -12.95 -6.65
CA LEU A 20 1.90 -12.87 -7.90
C LEU A 20 2.82 -12.95 -9.12
N ALA A 21 3.93 -12.22 -9.10
CA ALA A 21 4.90 -12.23 -10.20
C ALA A 21 5.54 -13.62 -10.40
N GLU A 22 5.77 -14.38 -9.32
CA GLU A 22 6.20 -15.79 -9.42
C GLU A 22 5.13 -16.65 -10.09
N GLN A 23 3.88 -16.49 -9.69
CA GLN A 23 2.79 -17.25 -10.28
C GLN A 23 2.58 -16.93 -11.77
N MET A 24 2.79 -15.67 -12.18
CA MET A 24 2.74 -15.28 -13.59
C MET A 24 3.82 -15.96 -14.45
N ILE A 25 4.96 -16.33 -13.86
CA ILE A 25 5.96 -17.17 -14.55
C ILE A 25 5.39 -18.57 -14.75
N SER A 26 4.79 -19.18 -13.71
CA SER A 26 4.20 -20.51 -13.80
C SER A 26 3.14 -20.58 -14.90
N ILE A 27 2.20 -19.63 -14.92
CA ILE A 27 1.13 -19.55 -15.94
C ILE A 27 1.73 -19.36 -17.34
N SER A 28 2.70 -18.44 -17.48
CA SER A 28 3.32 -18.19 -18.79
C SER A 28 4.15 -19.37 -19.28
N GLN A 29 4.75 -20.15 -18.38
CA GLN A 29 5.51 -21.35 -18.69
C GLN A 29 4.58 -22.47 -19.13
N GLU A 30 3.46 -22.69 -18.42
CA GLU A 30 2.42 -23.64 -18.81
C GLU A 30 1.83 -23.28 -20.18
N ALA A 31 1.56 -22.01 -20.46
CA ALA A 31 1.11 -21.56 -21.78
C ALA A 31 2.12 -21.89 -22.90
N VAL A 32 3.44 -21.76 -22.64
CA VAL A 32 4.47 -22.18 -23.60
C VAL A 32 4.41 -23.69 -23.83
N GLU A 33 4.32 -24.49 -22.77
CA GLU A 33 4.29 -25.96 -22.86
C GLU A 33 3.05 -26.47 -23.61
N VAL A 34 1.88 -25.91 -23.31
CA VAL A 34 0.62 -26.21 -24.00
C VAL A 34 0.72 -25.89 -25.49
N THR A 35 1.20 -24.69 -25.86
CA THR A 35 1.32 -24.31 -27.26
C THR A 35 2.43 -25.11 -27.99
N GLU A 36 3.50 -25.52 -27.29
CA GLU A 36 4.51 -26.43 -27.86
C GLU A 36 3.92 -27.80 -28.18
N GLU A 37 3.07 -28.34 -27.31
CA GLU A 37 2.38 -29.60 -27.56
C GLU A 37 1.37 -29.48 -28.72
N HIS A 38 0.61 -28.38 -28.77
CA HIS A 38 -0.26 -28.09 -29.90
C HIS A 38 0.54 -28.03 -31.21
N LEU A 39 1.71 -27.38 -31.22
CA LEU A 39 2.57 -27.32 -32.40
C LEU A 39 2.99 -28.72 -32.88
N LYS A 40 3.40 -29.61 -31.96
CA LYS A 40 3.77 -30.99 -32.31
C LYS A 40 2.61 -31.73 -32.96
N VAL A 41 1.40 -31.60 -32.41
CA VAL A 41 0.18 -32.20 -32.97
C VAL A 41 -0.11 -31.64 -34.37
N THR A 42 -0.06 -30.32 -34.55
CA THR A 42 -0.30 -29.67 -35.84
C THR A 42 0.74 -30.06 -36.89
N GLU A 43 2.02 -30.20 -36.52
CA GLU A 43 3.08 -30.66 -37.42
C GLU A 43 2.89 -32.12 -37.84
N ALA A 44 2.47 -33.00 -36.93
CA ALA A 44 2.13 -34.39 -37.26
C ALA A 44 0.93 -34.46 -38.24
N LEU A 45 -0.13 -33.70 -37.96
CA LEU A 45 -1.30 -33.63 -38.85
C LEU A 45 -0.93 -33.06 -40.24
N TYR A 46 0.03 -32.13 -40.31
CA TYR A 46 0.51 -31.59 -41.58
C TYR A 46 1.27 -32.63 -42.40
N GLN A 47 2.12 -33.45 -41.74
CA GLN A 47 2.81 -34.56 -42.40
C GLN A 47 1.85 -35.61 -42.95
N GLU A 48 0.70 -35.79 -42.29
CA GLU A 48 -0.40 -36.65 -42.78
C GLU A 48 -1.30 -35.96 -43.83
N GLY A 49 -1.02 -34.70 -44.19
CA GLY A 49 -1.80 -33.92 -45.16
C GLY A 49 -3.18 -33.47 -44.66
N LYS A 50 -3.44 -33.53 -43.35
CA LYS A 50 -4.75 -33.21 -42.73
C LYS A 50 -4.94 -31.73 -42.41
N VAL A 51 -3.85 -30.98 -42.26
CA VAL A 51 -3.88 -29.52 -42.02
C VAL A 51 -2.92 -28.80 -42.97
N SER A 52 -3.01 -27.48 -43.05
CA SER A 52 -2.20 -26.69 -43.98
C SER A 52 -0.88 -26.20 -43.35
N GLN A 53 0.10 -25.83 -44.18
CA GLN A 53 1.32 -25.15 -43.69
C GLN A 53 1.00 -23.79 -43.03
N TYR A 54 -0.11 -23.17 -43.42
CA TYR A 54 -0.60 -21.95 -42.78
C TYR A 54 -0.99 -22.19 -41.32
N ASP A 55 -1.62 -23.33 -41.01
CA ASP A 55 -1.96 -23.71 -39.63
C ASP A 55 -0.71 -23.88 -38.77
N VAL A 56 0.29 -24.62 -39.28
CA VAL A 56 1.59 -24.79 -38.60
C VAL A 56 2.24 -23.42 -38.33
N SER A 57 2.23 -22.55 -39.32
CA SER A 57 2.83 -21.21 -39.21
C SER A 57 2.12 -20.36 -38.16
N ARG A 58 0.79 -20.45 -38.05
CA ARG A 58 0.02 -19.75 -37.01
C ARG A 58 0.33 -20.25 -35.60
N VAL A 59 0.50 -21.55 -35.40
CA VAL A 59 0.88 -22.08 -34.07
C VAL A 59 2.30 -21.65 -33.72
N LYS A 60 3.23 -21.60 -34.69
CA LYS A 60 4.59 -21.06 -34.47
C LYS A 60 4.58 -19.59 -34.02
N VAL A 61 3.73 -18.76 -34.60
CA VAL A 61 3.53 -17.37 -34.15
C VAL A 61 2.99 -17.31 -32.72
N GLN A 62 2.02 -18.17 -32.38
CA GLN A 62 1.48 -18.25 -31.01
C GLN A 62 2.55 -18.66 -30.00
N LEU A 63 3.36 -19.66 -30.33
CA LEU A 63 4.47 -20.10 -29.49
C LEU A 63 5.49 -18.97 -29.25
N ALA A 64 5.83 -18.20 -30.29
CA ALA A 64 6.71 -17.05 -30.15
C ALA A 64 6.11 -15.97 -29.22
N ASN A 65 4.79 -15.75 -29.29
CA ASN A 65 4.09 -14.83 -28.40
C ASN A 65 4.06 -15.35 -26.95
N ALA A 66 3.77 -16.63 -26.72
CA ALA A 66 3.80 -17.26 -25.39
C ALA A 66 5.20 -17.15 -24.76
N LYS A 67 6.26 -17.41 -25.53
CA LYS A 67 7.66 -17.23 -25.10
C LYS A 67 7.98 -15.77 -24.76
N THR A 68 7.43 -14.83 -25.52
CA THR A 68 7.56 -13.39 -25.23
C THR A 68 6.87 -13.03 -23.91
N SER A 69 5.66 -13.56 -23.66
CA SER A 69 4.97 -13.37 -22.37
C SER A 69 5.75 -13.95 -21.20
N LEU A 70 6.35 -15.13 -21.34
CA LEU A 70 7.24 -15.71 -20.33
C LEU A 70 8.46 -14.84 -20.03
N ILE A 71 9.08 -14.25 -21.05
CA ILE A 71 10.20 -13.31 -20.88
C ILE A 71 9.73 -12.07 -20.07
N LYS A 72 8.55 -11.54 -20.38
CA LYS A 72 7.96 -10.43 -19.63
C LYS A 72 7.66 -10.80 -18.18
N ALA A 73 7.08 -11.96 -17.92
CA ALA A 73 6.81 -12.45 -16.58
C ALA A 73 8.11 -12.62 -15.76
N LYS A 74 9.17 -13.19 -16.37
CA LYS A 74 10.51 -13.29 -15.76
C LYS A 74 11.09 -11.93 -15.41
N ASN A 75 10.94 -10.93 -16.28
CA ASN A 75 11.37 -9.57 -15.97
C ASN A 75 10.51 -8.92 -14.87
N GLY A 76 9.20 -9.17 -14.89
CA GLY A 76 8.27 -8.71 -13.84
C GLY A 76 8.65 -9.22 -12.46
N LEU A 77 9.02 -10.50 -12.34
CA LEU A 77 9.54 -11.07 -11.09
C LEU A 77 10.82 -10.36 -10.62
N LYS A 78 11.76 -10.07 -11.52
CA LYS A 78 12.98 -9.33 -11.16
C LYS A 78 12.63 -7.96 -10.59
N LEU A 79 11.76 -7.20 -11.25
CA LEU A 79 11.32 -5.89 -10.78
C LEU A 79 10.57 -5.96 -9.43
N ALA A 80 9.74 -6.97 -9.22
CA ALA A 80 9.06 -7.19 -7.95
C ALA A 80 10.06 -7.47 -6.82
N LYS A 81 11.11 -8.26 -7.09
CA LYS A 81 12.22 -8.49 -6.15
C LYS A 81 12.95 -7.19 -5.82
N GLU A 82 13.35 -6.42 -6.83
CA GLU A 82 14.00 -5.11 -6.66
C GLU A 82 13.16 -4.18 -5.77
N SER A 83 11.85 -4.10 -6.01
CA SER A 83 10.93 -3.27 -5.22
C SER A 83 10.88 -3.71 -3.74
N LEU A 84 10.80 -5.02 -3.47
CA LEU A 84 10.74 -5.51 -2.10
C LEU A 84 12.04 -5.25 -1.35
N PHE A 85 13.19 -5.55 -1.96
CA PHE A 85 14.50 -5.37 -1.34
C PHE A 85 14.84 -3.89 -1.14
N PHE A 86 14.40 -3.02 -2.04
CA PHE A 86 14.44 -1.56 -1.84
C PHE A 86 13.69 -1.14 -0.57
N LEU A 87 12.46 -1.63 -0.36
CA LEU A 87 11.68 -1.33 0.85
C LEU A 87 12.30 -1.91 2.12
N LEU A 88 12.97 -3.06 2.02
CA LEU A 88 13.69 -3.69 3.13
C LEU A 88 15.05 -3.03 3.41
N ASN A 89 15.51 -2.13 2.54
CA ASN A 89 16.85 -1.54 2.56
C ASN A 89 17.94 -2.62 2.68
N LYS A 90 17.83 -3.67 1.86
CA LYS A 90 18.76 -4.80 1.80
C LYS A 90 19.23 -5.02 0.37
N GLU A 91 20.47 -5.47 0.23
CA GLU A 91 20.97 -6.00 -1.04
C GLU A 91 20.22 -7.28 -1.40
N ILE A 92 20.06 -7.53 -2.69
CA ILE A 92 19.39 -8.73 -3.21
C ILE A 92 20.39 -9.89 -3.16
N PRO A 93 20.11 -10.96 -2.41
CA PRO A 93 20.93 -12.17 -2.42
C PRO A 93 20.96 -12.82 -3.80
N ASP A 94 22.05 -13.52 -4.12
CA ASP A 94 22.20 -14.29 -5.37
C ASP A 94 21.08 -15.35 -5.54
N ALA A 95 20.62 -15.92 -4.42
CA ALA A 95 19.47 -16.81 -4.36
C ALA A 95 18.50 -16.35 -3.26
N VAL A 96 17.26 -16.05 -3.64
CA VAL A 96 16.18 -15.74 -2.72
C VAL A 96 15.16 -16.86 -2.83
N ASP A 97 15.05 -17.67 -1.77
CA ASP A 97 13.96 -18.63 -1.61
C ASP A 97 12.74 -17.87 -1.06
N ILE A 98 11.72 -17.71 -1.91
CA ILE A 98 10.50 -17.00 -1.54
C ILE A 98 9.54 -18.04 -0.96
N GLN A 99 9.36 -17.99 0.37
CA GLN A 99 8.45 -18.86 1.07
C GLN A 99 7.10 -18.17 1.24
N GLY A 100 6.07 -18.70 0.58
CA GLY A 100 4.72 -18.19 0.62
C GLY A 100 3.90 -18.72 -0.54
N LYS A 101 2.58 -18.67 -0.42
CA LYS A 101 1.67 -19.05 -1.50
C LYS A 101 0.50 -18.08 -1.56
N LEU A 102 0.02 -17.82 -2.77
CA LEU A 102 -1.25 -17.14 -2.99
C LEU A 102 -2.37 -18.16 -2.78
N GLU A 103 -2.84 -18.28 -1.53
CA GLU A 103 -3.94 -19.16 -1.17
C GLU A 103 -5.08 -18.33 -0.57
N TYR A 104 -6.31 -18.73 -0.87
CA TYR A 104 -7.48 -18.13 -0.25
C TYR A 104 -7.58 -18.62 1.19
N LEU A 105 -7.42 -17.70 2.13
CA LEU A 105 -7.67 -17.89 3.55
C LEU A 105 -8.97 -17.18 3.91
N PRO A 106 -10.08 -17.90 4.11
CA PRO A 106 -11.36 -17.29 4.43
C PRO A 106 -11.26 -16.45 5.71
N ALA A 107 -11.63 -15.18 5.62
CA ALA A 107 -11.79 -14.30 6.78
C ALA A 107 -13.27 -13.92 6.93
N GLU A 108 -13.70 -13.78 8.18
CA GLU A 108 -14.97 -13.17 8.55
C GLU A 108 -14.70 -11.90 9.34
N ILE A 109 -15.17 -10.78 8.81
CA ILE A 109 -14.90 -9.45 9.35
C ILE A 109 -16.24 -8.77 9.59
N ASP A 110 -16.47 -8.29 10.81
CA ASP A 110 -17.62 -7.45 11.12
C ASP A 110 -17.27 -5.97 10.92
N LEU A 111 -18.00 -5.30 10.03
CA LEU A 111 -17.84 -3.88 9.73
C LEU A 111 -17.96 -3.00 10.99
N ASN A 112 -18.88 -3.33 11.90
CA ASN A 112 -19.09 -2.51 13.10
C ASN A 112 -17.91 -2.63 14.07
N ALA A 113 -17.38 -3.85 14.25
CA ALA A 113 -16.17 -4.09 15.02
C ALA A 113 -14.97 -3.30 14.47
N VAL A 114 -14.70 -3.39 13.16
CA VAL A 114 -13.55 -2.68 12.56
C VAL A 114 -13.68 -1.16 12.59
N LEU A 115 -14.89 -0.61 12.46
CA LEU A 115 -15.13 0.84 12.61
C LEU A 115 -14.88 1.33 14.04
N LYS A 116 -15.31 0.55 15.03
CA LYS A 116 -15.06 0.85 16.44
C LYS A 116 -13.57 0.82 16.73
N GLU A 117 -12.86 -0.15 16.18
CA GLU A 117 -11.43 -0.31 16.38
C GLU A 117 -10.61 0.80 15.70
N ALA A 118 -10.96 1.16 14.45
CA ALA A 118 -10.36 2.28 13.74
C ALA A 118 -10.46 3.60 14.54
N SER A 119 -11.61 3.84 15.16
CA SER A 119 -11.84 5.05 15.96
C SER A 119 -10.96 5.09 17.22
N ALA A 120 -10.56 3.95 17.77
CA ALA A 120 -9.75 3.85 18.98
C ALA A 120 -8.24 3.82 18.69
N ASN A 121 -7.83 3.17 17.60
CA ASN A 121 -6.43 2.82 17.37
C ASN A 121 -5.71 3.72 16.37
N ARG A 122 -6.43 4.47 15.52
CA ARG A 122 -5.82 5.29 14.47
C ARG A 122 -4.91 6.40 15.04
N PRO A 123 -3.63 6.47 14.61
CA PRO A 123 -2.70 7.49 15.06
C PRO A 123 -3.16 8.93 14.81
N GLU A 124 -3.92 9.16 13.73
CA GLU A 124 -4.46 10.47 13.36
C GLU A 124 -5.43 11.02 14.41
N ILE A 125 -6.26 10.17 15.01
CA ILE A 125 -7.19 10.57 16.07
C ILE A 125 -6.40 10.99 17.32
N LYS A 126 -5.38 10.21 17.68
CA LYS A 126 -4.48 10.54 18.80
C LYS A 126 -3.73 11.85 18.55
N GLN A 127 -3.30 12.09 17.31
CA GLN A 127 -2.65 13.35 16.91
C GLN A 127 -3.60 14.55 17.04
N MET A 128 -4.86 14.43 16.63
CA MET A 128 -5.85 15.51 16.77
C MET A 128 -6.17 15.81 18.23
N ALA A 129 -6.25 14.79 19.10
CA ALA A 129 -6.42 14.98 20.54
C ALA A 129 -5.30 15.86 21.13
N LEU A 130 -4.04 15.57 20.79
CA LEU A 130 -2.89 16.38 21.22
C LEU A 130 -2.91 17.80 20.63
N GLN A 131 -3.31 17.97 19.37
CA GLN A 131 -3.41 19.30 18.76
C GLN A 131 -4.48 20.16 19.45
N LYS A 132 -5.61 19.58 19.87
CA LYS A 132 -6.61 20.29 20.68
C LYS A 132 -6.06 20.73 22.03
N GLU A 133 -5.26 19.88 22.68
CA GLU A 133 -4.61 20.21 23.95
C GLU A 133 -3.61 21.36 23.81
N ILE A 134 -2.78 21.32 22.75
CA ILE A 134 -1.87 22.40 22.37
C ILE A 134 -2.64 23.69 22.10
N GLY A 135 -3.71 23.63 21.30
CA GLY A 135 -4.55 24.80 21.00
C GLY A 135 -5.20 25.40 22.26
N SER A 136 -5.67 24.55 23.16
CA SER A 136 -6.24 24.98 24.46
C SER A 136 -5.20 25.64 25.36
N SER A 137 -3.97 25.09 25.39
CA SER A 137 -2.85 25.66 26.12
C SER A 137 -2.38 26.99 25.53
N LEU A 138 -2.40 27.11 24.20
CA LEU A 138 -2.09 28.36 23.50
C LEU A 138 -3.10 29.46 23.83
N ILE A 139 -4.40 29.15 23.93
CA ILE A 139 -5.40 30.12 24.41
C ILE A 139 -5.07 30.61 25.82
N LYS A 140 -4.69 29.71 26.74
CA LYS A 140 -4.28 30.08 28.10
C LYS A 140 -3.04 30.98 28.10
N LEU A 141 -2.05 30.66 27.27
CA LEU A 141 -0.83 31.46 27.10
C LEU A 141 -1.15 32.85 26.54
N THR A 142 -1.97 32.93 25.49
CA THR A 142 -2.40 34.21 24.90
C THR A 142 -3.18 35.05 25.90
N LYS A 143 -4.05 34.44 26.73
CA LYS A 143 -4.75 35.14 27.83
C LYS A 143 -3.78 35.69 28.88
N ALA A 144 -2.61 35.10 29.05
CA ALA A 144 -1.58 35.60 29.96
C ALA A 144 -0.86 36.85 29.42
N GLY A 145 -1.06 37.25 28.16
CA GLY A 145 -0.48 38.48 27.60
C GLY A 145 -0.90 39.76 28.32
N ASN A 146 -2.04 39.74 29.03
CA ASN A 146 -2.51 40.84 29.87
C ASN A 146 -2.15 40.67 31.35
N LYS A 147 -1.30 39.70 31.71
CA LYS A 147 -0.85 39.50 33.08
C LYS A 147 0.50 40.20 33.30
N PRO A 148 0.79 40.63 34.54
CA PRO A 148 2.13 41.04 34.92
C PRO A 148 3.15 39.95 34.59
N ASN A 149 4.30 40.34 34.03
CA ASN A 149 5.45 39.47 33.92
C ASN A 149 6.58 39.99 34.83
N ILE A 150 7.28 39.08 35.48
CA ILE A 150 8.40 39.38 36.36
C ILE A 150 9.63 38.64 35.85
N ALA A 151 10.74 39.35 35.73
CA ALA A 151 12.02 38.81 35.29
C ALA A 151 13.11 39.20 36.27
N LEU A 152 13.94 38.23 36.65
CA LEU A 152 15.17 38.46 37.41
C LEU A 152 16.34 38.26 36.45
N THR A 153 17.12 39.31 36.25
CA THR A 153 18.33 39.29 35.43
C THR A 153 19.53 39.48 36.34
N GLY A 154 20.53 38.63 36.22
CA GLY A 154 21.81 38.78 36.90
C GLY A 154 22.93 38.82 35.88
N ASN A 155 23.84 39.77 36.00
CA ASN A 155 25.05 39.83 35.19
C ASN A 155 26.27 39.90 36.11
N TYR A 156 27.32 39.20 35.72
CA TYR A 156 28.63 39.25 36.35
C TYR A 156 29.63 39.49 35.22
N ASP A 157 30.30 40.63 35.28
CA ASP A 157 31.20 41.10 34.24
C ASP A 157 32.59 41.27 34.83
N TRP A 158 33.57 40.67 34.15
CA TRP A 158 34.99 40.90 34.44
C TRP A 158 35.54 41.74 33.31
N GLN A 159 35.82 43.01 33.60
CA GLN A 159 36.08 44.00 32.57
C GLN A 159 37.29 44.86 32.90
N ASN A 160 37.84 45.45 31.85
CA ASN A 160 38.88 46.45 31.94
C ASN A 160 38.55 47.55 30.92
N ASP A 161 38.32 48.76 31.42
CA ASP A 161 37.89 49.89 30.62
C ASP A 161 39.03 50.48 29.77
N GLN A 162 40.27 50.04 29.97
CA GLN A 162 41.46 50.49 29.24
C GLN A 162 42.30 49.30 28.74
N LEU A 163 42.40 49.14 27.42
CA LEU A 163 43.18 48.07 26.76
C LEU A 163 44.67 48.01 27.14
N SER A 164 45.23 49.09 27.70
CA SER A 164 46.66 49.22 28.03
C SER A 164 47.03 48.95 29.49
N THR A 165 46.07 48.73 30.40
CA THR A 165 46.34 48.45 31.83
C THR A 165 46.02 46.99 32.18
N LYS A 166 46.53 46.49 33.32
CA LYS A 166 46.25 45.14 33.84
C LYS A 166 45.24 45.15 35.01
N ASP A 167 44.55 46.27 35.21
CA ASP A 167 43.67 46.48 36.35
C ASP A 167 42.26 46.01 36.02
N TRP A 168 42.11 44.69 36.05
CA TRP A 168 40.81 44.06 35.89
C TRP A 168 40.03 44.11 37.20
N TYR A 169 38.73 44.40 37.10
CA TYR A 169 37.83 44.40 38.23
C TYR A 169 36.55 43.65 37.85
N ASP A 170 35.93 43.04 38.85
CA ASP A 170 34.65 42.38 38.72
C ASP A 170 33.51 43.32 39.09
N THR A 171 32.42 43.23 38.35
CA THR A 171 31.17 43.89 38.68
C THR A 171 30.06 42.87 38.62
N TRP A 172 29.11 42.99 39.53
CA TRP A 172 27.90 42.18 39.52
C TRP A 172 26.69 43.07 39.68
N GLN A 173 25.62 42.71 38.99
CA GLN A 173 24.33 43.38 39.08
C GLN A 173 23.21 42.35 39.07
N ALA A 174 22.21 42.57 39.92
CA ALA A 174 20.96 41.82 39.91
C ALA A 174 19.80 42.81 39.75
N LEU A 175 18.98 42.60 38.73
CA LEU A 175 17.87 43.48 38.35
C LEU A 175 16.57 42.67 38.33
N LEU A 176 15.60 43.10 39.13
CA LEU A 176 14.24 42.58 39.09
C LEU A 176 13.35 43.55 38.29
N VAL A 177 12.80 43.08 37.18
CA VAL A 177 11.92 43.85 36.28
C VAL A 177 10.50 43.32 36.39
N LEU A 178 9.55 44.20 36.73
CA LEU A 178 8.12 43.92 36.70
C LEU A 178 7.48 44.72 35.57
N ASN A 179 6.93 44.04 34.56
CA ASN A 179 6.18 44.67 33.47
C ASN A 179 4.69 44.36 33.60
N VAL A 180 3.89 45.42 33.75
CA VAL A 180 2.42 45.33 33.87
C VAL A 180 1.78 46.04 32.67
N PRO A 181 1.23 45.29 31.69
CA PRO A 181 0.54 45.92 30.57
C PRO A 181 -0.78 46.54 31.05
N LEU A 182 -0.91 47.86 30.93
CA LEU A 182 -2.12 48.60 31.33
C LEU A 182 -3.17 48.63 30.22
N PHE A 183 -2.75 48.89 28.99
CA PHE A 183 -3.60 48.86 27.79
C PHE A 183 -2.74 48.60 26.55
N ASP A 184 -3.15 47.63 25.74
CA ASP A 184 -2.42 47.17 24.56
C ASP A 184 -3.17 47.43 23.24
N GLY A 185 -4.13 48.36 23.25
CA GLY A 185 -4.96 48.64 22.07
C GLY A 185 -5.91 47.50 21.69
N PHE A 186 -6.31 46.65 22.65
CA PHE A 186 -7.10 45.43 22.43
C PHE A 186 -6.35 44.31 21.67
N SER A 187 -5.03 44.41 21.51
CA SER A 187 -4.23 43.42 20.79
C SER A 187 -4.38 42.01 21.38
N THR A 188 -4.27 41.86 22.69
CA THR A 188 -4.40 40.57 23.39
C THR A 188 -5.81 40.00 23.23
N LYS A 189 -6.85 40.84 23.32
CA LYS A 189 -8.24 40.38 23.11
C LYS A 189 -8.43 39.83 21.70
N ALA A 190 -7.90 40.50 20.69
CA ALA A 190 -7.93 40.03 19.31
C ALA A 190 -7.16 38.72 19.13
N LYS A 191 -5.95 38.60 19.71
CA LYS A 191 -5.14 37.35 19.67
C LYS A 191 -5.81 36.19 20.38
N VAL A 192 -6.51 36.43 21.50
CA VAL A 192 -7.30 35.39 22.20
C VAL A 192 -8.40 34.89 21.28
N LYS A 193 -9.17 35.80 20.66
CA LYS A 193 -10.24 35.43 19.73
C LYS A 193 -9.72 34.66 18.51
N GLN A 194 -8.56 35.06 17.98
CA GLN A 194 -7.87 34.33 16.92
C GLN A 194 -7.48 32.91 17.36
N SER A 195 -6.93 32.77 18.57
CA SER A 195 -6.56 31.46 19.13
C SER A 195 -7.78 30.55 19.34
N GLU A 196 -8.91 31.12 19.75
CA GLU A 196 -10.19 30.40 19.88
C GLU A 196 -10.72 29.91 18.53
N PHE A 197 -10.64 30.74 17.47
CA PHE A 197 -10.98 30.30 16.12
C PHE A 197 -10.03 29.23 15.59
N ASN A 198 -8.72 29.32 15.89
CA ASN A 198 -7.76 28.29 15.54
C ASN A 198 -8.11 26.95 16.23
N LEU A 199 -8.49 26.97 17.52
CA LEU A 199 -8.94 25.76 18.21
C LEU A 199 -10.22 25.20 17.57
N LYS A 200 -11.17 26.07 17.17
CA LYS A 200 -12.38 25.63 16.47
C LYS A 200 -12.07 25.00 15.12
N GLN A 201 -11.08 25.52 14.40
CA GLN A 201 -10.61 24.92 13.15
C GLN A 201 -10.00 23.53 13.39
N ILE A 202 -9.22 23.34 14.47
CA ILE A 202 -8.67 22.02 14.84
C ILE A 202 -9.80 21.02 15.12
N GLN A 203 -10.84 21.42 15.84
CA GLN A 203 -12.01 20.57 16.11
C GLN A 203 -12.73 20.15 14.82
N LEU A 204 -12.97 21.09 13.91
CA LEU A 204 -13.59 20.76 12.61
C LEU A 204 -12.71 19.86 11.75
N THR A 205 -11.38 20.00 11.87
CA THR A 205 -10.42 19.13 11.19
C THR A 205 -10.45 17.70 11.77
N GLU A 206 -10.61 17.56 13.09
CA GLU A 206 -10.81 16.26 13.72
C GLU A 206 -12.10 15.57 13.25
N ASP A 207 -13.21 16.31 13.14
CA ASP A 207 -14.47 15.79 12.60
C ASP A 207 -14.28 15.28 11.17
N LEU A 208 -13.61 16.06 10.32
CA LEU A 208 -13.28 15.68 8.94
C LEU A 208 -12.40 14.43 8.88
N ILE A 209 -11.35 14.35 9.71
CA ILE A 209 -10.46 13.19 9.78
C ILE A 209 -11.23 11.94 10.24
N THR A 210 -12.14 12.10 11.19
CA THR A 210 -12.97 11.00 11.70
C THR A 210 -13.88 10.44 10.60
N GLU A 211 -14.57 11.30 9.86
CA GLU A 211 -15.40 10.87 8.72
C GLU A 211 -14.56 10.27 7.59
N SER A 212 -13.38 10.82 7.32
CA SER A 212 -12.43 10.26 6.34
C SER A 212 -11.99 8.84 6.72
N ILE A 213 -11.71 8.59 8.01
CA ILE A 213 -11.33 7.25 8.51
C ILE A 213 -12.51 6.28 8.35
N LYS A 214 -13.74 6.69 8.70
CA LYS A 214 -14.93 5.85 8.51
C LYS A 214 -15.13 5.48 7.04
N LEU A 215 -14.92 6.44 6.13
CA LEU A 215 -15.01 6.20 4.69
C LEU A 215 -13.92 5.23 4.21
N GLU A 216 -12.67 5.43 4.64
CA GLU A 216 -11.53 4.56 4.32
C GLU A 216 -11.80 3.10 4.76
N VAL A 217 -12.27 2.90 5.99
CA VAL A 217 -12.61 1.56 6.52
C VAL A 217 -13.77 0.92 5.75
N LYS A 218 -14.84 1.68 5.47
CA LYS A 218 -15.97 1.17 4.67
C LYS A 218 -15.54 0.78 3.27
N GLN A 219 -14.70 1.57 2.62
CA GLN A 219 -14.20 1.26 1.28
C GLN A 219 -13.32 0.01 1.30
N ALA A 220 -12.42 -0.12 2.27
CA ALA A 220 -11.60 -1.31 2.44
C ALA A 220 -12.45 -2.56 2.68
N PHE A 221 -13.49 -2.46 3.51
CA PHE A 221 -14.43 -3.56 3.78
C PHE A 221 -15.24 -3.97 2.55
N LEU A 222 -15.75 -3.01 1.77
CA LEU A 222 -16.49 -3.32 0.54
C LEU A 222 -15.57 -3.97 -0.51
N ASN A 223 -14.33 -3.49 -0.65
CA ASN A 223 -13.33 -4.12 -1.51
C ASN A 223 -13.00 -5.55 -1.06
N PHE A 224 -12.99 -5.80 0.26
CA PHE A 224 -12.75 -7.14 0.81
C PHE A 224 -13.88 -8.10 0.43
N GLN A 225 -15.13 -7.67 0.62
CA GLN A 225 -16.30 -8.46 0.21
C GLN A 225 -16.31 -8.75 -1.28
N GLN A 226 -16.03 -7.73 -2.12
CA GLN A 226 -15.92 -7.91 -3.55
C GLN A 226 -14.82 -8.90 -3.94
N ALA A 227 -13.63 -8.78 -3.35
CA ALA A 227 -12.51 -9.67 -3.64
C ALA A 227 -12.85 -11.11 -3.23
N LYS A 228 -13.47 -11.30 -2.06
CA LYS A 228 -13.93 -12.60 -1.56
C LYS A 228 -14.91 -13.28 -2.53
N GLU A 229 -15.95 -12.58 -2.97
CA GLU A 229 -16.91 -13.10 -3.95
C GLU A 229 -16.27 -13.38 -5.31
N SER A 230 -15.30 -12.56 -5.73
CA SER A 230 -14.61 -12.72 -7.01
C SER A 230 -13.72 -13.97 -7.04
N ILE A 231 -13.13 -14.40 -5.92
CA ILE A 231 -12.27 -15.59 -5.86
C ILE A 231 -13.04 -16.84 -6.30
N GLU A 232 -14.24 -17.02 -5.79
CA GLU A 232 -15.06 -18.21 -6.09
C GLU A 232 -15.44 -18.26 -7.57
N ALA A 233 -15.91 -17.15 -8.12
CA ALA A 233 -16.25 -17.03 -9.54
C ALA A 233 -15.03 -17.25 -10.46
N GLN A 234 -13.85 -16.70 -10.11
CA GLN A 234 -12.66 -16.90 -10.93
C GLN A 234 -12.10 -18.32 -10.82
N LYS A 235 -12.26 -18.99 -9.67
CA LYS A 235 -11.89 -20.39 -9.53
C LYS A 235 -12.71 -21.27 -10.48
N GLU A 236 -14.02 -21.09 -10.53
CA GLU A 236 -14.90 -21.82 -11.45
C GLU A 236 -14.57 -21.53 -12.92
N ASN A 237 -14.23 -20.28 -13.25
CA ASN A 237 -13.78 -19.90 -14.59
C ASN A 237 -12.52 -20.66 -15.03
N VAL A 238 -11.54 -20.83 -14.13
CA VAL A 238 -10.32 -21.59 -14.42
C VAL A 238 -10.64 -23.05 -14.72
N GLU A 239 -11.43 -23.70 -13.85
CA GLU A 239 -11.80 -25.11 -14.04
C GLU A 239 -12.56 -25.33 -15.36
N THR A 240 -13.49 -24.42 -15.69
CA THR A 240 -14.24 -24.46 -16.95
C THR A 240 -13.33 -24.23 -18.16
N ALA A 241 -12.39 -23.27 -18.08
CA ALA A 241 -11.46 -23.01 -19.17
C ALA A 241 -10.48 -24.18 -19.40
N LYS A 242 -10.05 -24.87 -18.33
CA LYS A 242 -9.22 -26.09 -18.42
C LYS A 242 -9.95 -27.20 -19.15
N GLU A 243 -11.20 -27.46 -18.79
CA GLU A 243 -12.00 -28.50 -19.44
C GLU A 243 -12.29 -28.16 -20.90
N ASN A 244 -12.60 -26.89 -21.20
CA ASN A 244 -12.80 -26.44 -22.57
C ASN A 244 -11.55 -26.62 -23.44
N LEU A 245 -10.36 -26.30 -22.91
CA LEU A 245 -9.11 -26.53 -23.62
C LEU A 245 -8.89 -28.03 -23.88
N ARG A 246 -9.13 -28.89 -22.88
CA ARG A 246 -9.00 -30.34 -23.02
C ARG A 246 -9.89 -30.87 -24.15
N ILE A 247 -11.17 -30.50 -24.15
CA ILE A 247 -12.13 -30.89 -25.19
C ILE A 247 -11.70 -30.34 -26.55
N ALA A 248 -11.22 -29.10 -26.61
CA ALA A 248 -10.80 -28.47 -27.85
C ALA A 248 -9.60 -29.20 -28.49
N GLN A 249 -8.59 -29.54 -27.68
CA GLN A 249 -7.43 -30.30 -28.12
C GLN A 249 -7.80 -31.71 -28.60
N GLU A 250 -8.72 -32.38 -27.92
CA GLU A 250 -9.22 -33.71 -28.34
C GLU A 250 -9.96 -33.66 -29.67
N ARG A 251 -10.88 -32.69 -29.84
CA ARG A 251 -11.62 -32.52 -31.10
C ARG A 251 -10.71 -32.10 -32.25
N TYR A 252 -9.69 -31.28 -31.99
CA TYR A 252 -8.71 -30.88 -32.98
C TYR A 252 -7.90 -32.08 -33.51
N LYS A 253 -7.46 -32.98 -32.62
CA LYS A 253 -6.78 -34.23 -33.01
C LYS A 253 -7.64 -35.11 -33.92
N LEU A 254 -8.96 -35.07 -33.75
CA LEU A 254 -9.94 -35.78 -34.58
C LEU A 254 -10.32 -35.03 -35.88
N GLY A 255 -9.79 -33.82 -36.10
CA GLY A 255 -10.16 -32.98 -37.24
C GLY A 255 -11.56 -32.34 -37.14
N LEU A 256 -12.16 -32.36 -35.95
CA LEU A 256 -13.51 -31.87 -35.67
C LEU A 256 -13.54 -30.43 -35.13
N MET A 257 -12.37 -29.81 -34.98
CA MET A 257 -12.21 -28.45 -34.49
C MET A 257 -11.07 -27.77 -35.24
N SER A 258 -11.14 -26.44 -35.36
CA SER A 258 -10.11 -25.65 -36.05
C SER A 258 -8.98 -25.22 -35.12
N ASN A 259 -7.82 -24.92 -35.70
CA ASN A 259 -6.67 -24.34 -34.98
C ASN A 259 -7.02 -22.99 -34.31
N VAL A 260 -7.96 -22.23 -34.88
CA VAL A 260 -8.44 -20.96 -34.27
C VAL A 260 -9.10 -21.24 -32.92
N GLU A 261 -10.00 -22.23 -32.87
CA GLU A 261 -10.77 -22.53 -31.66
C GLU A 261 -9.89 -23.09 -30.54
N VAL A 262 -8.89 -23.93 -30.88
CA VAL A 262 -7.91 -24.41 -29.89
C VAL A 262 -7.11 -23.25 -29.31
N ARG A 263 -6.59 -22.36 -30.17
CA ARG A 263 -5.88 -21.16 -29.74
C ARG A 263 -6.76 -20.29 -28.82
N ASP A 264 -8.02 -20.08 -29.19
CA ASP A 264 -8.92 -19.24 -28.39
C ASP A 264 -9.18 -19.88 -27.01
N ALA A 265 -9.23 -21.21 -26.93
CA ALA A 265 -9.30 -21.93 -25.65
C ALA A 265 -8.00 -21.79 -24.83
N GLU A 266 -6.82 -21.89 -25.45
CA GLU A 266 -5.52 -21.66 -24.77
C GLU A 266 -5.42 -20.25 -24.18
N LEU A 267 -5.82 -19.23 -24.96
CA LEU A 267 -5.87 -17.85 -24.51
C LEU A 267 -6.87 -17.64 -23.37
N THR A 268 -8.04 -18.26 -23.46
CA THR A 268 -9.07 -18.19 -22.43
C THR A 268 -8.60 -18.79 -21.11
N LEU A 269 -7.92 -19.94 -21.14
CA LEU A 269 -7.32 -20.55 -19.95
C LEU A 269 -6.26 -19.64 -19.34
N THR A 270 -5.31 -19.17 -20.14
CA THR A 270 -4.23 -18.29 -19.67
C THR A 270 -4.80 -17.03 -19.01
N GLN A 271 -5.85 -16.44 -19.59
CA GLN A 271 -6.52 -15.26 -19.04
C GLN A 271 -7.28 -15.59 -17.75
N ALA A 272 -7.98 -16.72 -17.70
CA ALA A 272 -8.71 -17.16 -16.50
C ALA A 272 -7.75 -17.37 -15.32
N GLU A 273 -6.62 -18.04 -15.54
CA GLU A 273 -5.61 -18.26 -14.50
C GLU A 273 -4.98 -16.94 -14.06
N THR A 274 -4.63 -16.07 -15.01
CA THR A 274 -4.12 -14.73 -14.71
C THR A 274 -5.07 -13.95 -13.81
N ASN A 275 -6.36 -13.94 -14.15
CA ASN A 275 -7.40 -13.25 -13.38
C ASN A 275 -7.58 -13.86 -11.99
N TYR A 276 -7.58 -15.19 -11.88
CA TYR A 276 -7.74 -15.88 -10.61
C TYR A 276 -6.64 -15.52 -9.62
N TYR A 277 -5.37 -15.59 -10.06
CA TYR A 277 -4.26 -15.25 -9.17
C TYR A 277 -4.14 -13.76 -8.89
N GLN A 278 -4.54 -12.89 -9.84
CA GLN A 278 -4.67 -11.46 -9.58
C GLN A 278 -5.68 -11.19 -8.45
N VAL A 279 -6.86 -11.82 -8.52
CA VAL A 279 -7.90 -11.66 -7.49
C VAL A 279 -7.45 -12.22 -6.13
N LEU A 280 -6.71 -13.34 -6.10
CA LEU A 280 -6.11 -13.85 -4.86
C LEU A 280 -5.11 -12.87 -4.24
N ALA A 281 -4.22 -12.29 -5.05
CA ALA A 281 -3.28 -11.27 -4.58
C ALA A 281 -4.02 -10.01 -4.10
N ASP A 282 -5.03 -9.55 -4.85
CA ASP A 282 -5.85 -8.39 -4.51
C ASP A 282 -6.60 -8.61 -3.18
N TYR A 283 -7.12 -9.81 -2.94
CA TYR A 283 -7.74 -10.18 -1.65
C TYR A 283 -6.76 -9.99 -0.50
N LEU A 284 -5.56 -10.57 -0.59
CA LEU A 284 -4.53 -10.47 0.45
C LEU A 284 -4.05 -9.03 0.65
N ILE A 285 -3.94 -8.25 -0.42
CA ILE A 285 -3.60 -6.82 -0.37
C ILE A 285 -4.71 -6.01 0.29
N VAL A 286 -5.99 -6.30 0.01
CA VAL A 286 -7.11 -5.62 0.65
C VAL A 286 -7.15 -5.91 2.15
N LEU A 287 -6.80 -7.14 2.55
CA LEU A 287 -6.65 -7.47 3.97
C LEU A 287 -5.59 -6.61 4.66
N VAL A 288 -4.42 -6.45 4.04
CA VAL A 288 -3.36 -5.53 4.53
C VAL A 288 -3.86 -4.08 4.60
N LYS A 289 -4.61 -3.63 3.60
CA LYS A 289 -5.18 -2.28 3.58
C LYS A 289 -6.21 -2.09 4.68
N LEU A 290 -6.98 -3.11 5.01
CA LEU A 290 -7.95 -3.08 6.09
C LEU A 290 -7.27 -3.08 7.48
N GLU A 291 -6.19 -3.86 7.66
CA GLU A 291 -5.31 -3.78 8.84
C GLU A 291 -4.81 -2.35 9.06
N LYS A 292 -4.28 -1.73 8.00
CA LYS A 292 -3.83 -0.34 8.02
C LYS A 292 -4.97 0.64 8.32
N ALA A 293 -6.11 0.49 7.67
CA ALA A 293 -7.28 1.37 7.83
C ALA A 293 -7.85 1.34 9.25
N THR A 294 -7.80 0.19 9.91
CA THR A 294 -8.25 -0.01 11.30
C THR A 294 -7.16 0.34 12.33
N GLY A 295 -5.90 0.40 11.92
CA GLY A 295 -4.77 0.63 12.81
C GLY A 295 -4.37 -0.61 13.62
N ILE A 296 -4.81 -1.80 13.20
CA ILE A 296 -4.50 -3.11 13.77
C ILE A 296 -3.41 -3.76 12.91
N THR A 297 -2.53 -4.57 13.49
CA THR A 297 -1.41 -5.16 12.73
C THR A 297 -1.69 -6.61 12.25
N ASN A 298 -2.68 -7.28 12.83
CA ASN A 298 -3.14 -8.65 12.47
C ASN A 298 -4.68 -8.69 12.53
N ILE A 299 -5.35 -8.83 11.40
CA ILE A 299 -6.81 -9.13 11.35
C ILE A 299 -7.06 -10.63 11.07
N HIS A 300 -6.01 -11.40 10.76
CA HIS A 300 -6.09 -12.77 10.22
C HIS A 300 -5.38 -13.85 11.04
N GLU A 301 -5.16 -13.65 12.34
CA GLU A 301 -4.73 -14.73 13.25
C GLU A 301 -5.92 -15.46 13.89
#